data_AF-A0A2V8TB98-F1
#
_entry.id   AF-A0A2V8TB98-F1
#
_cell.length_a   1.000
_cell.length_b   1.000
_cell.length_c   1.000
_cell.angle_alpha   90.00
_cell.angle_beta   90.00
_cell.angle_gamma   90.00
#
_symmetry.space_group_name_H-M   'P 1'
#
loop_
_entity.id
_entity.type
_entity.pdbx_description
1 polymer ?
#
loop_
_entity_poly.entity_id
_entity_poly.type
_entity_poly.pdbx_seq_one_letter_code
_entity_poly.pdbx_strand_id
1 'polypeptide(L)'
;MKPPPAPRKADLHVHSAFSRFRHLEILRARDSYNDPLRVYERCREVGCDYVAITDHDTIDGALDLLTRRPDLEPLVIVGEEVETRFPETGQWVHVNVLGVTEAIHEDIRRARDSVYDLVPYLRGRGLVHFLCHPFQSYRMQKRPALFVEEVIELFTHVEVGNGTLPPEQNRAARSILHHARRLGLKRVGVGGSDAHRLRPIGAYLTVAPGEDKASWIASVAAGDCLVTGHEIGFLAMLGEVYGIVGNYYRHLASPEGRRGMRSANYLAAAGFMPLCVAGVPLLVNLVNYLGTSGISLAVRRSLERASRNVPLNGFALSPPDSEGAAAGSTPAS
;
A
#
# COMPACT_ATOMS: atom_id res chain seq x y z
N MET A 1 -35.08 -1.54 -12.01
CA MET A 1 -33.85 -1.24 -11.25
C MET A 1 -32.85 -0.61 -12.20
N LYS A 2 -32.20 0.50 -11.83
CA LYS A 2 -31.07 1.07 -12.58
C LYS A 2 -29.92 0.04 -12.52
N PRO A 3 -29.20 -0.26 -13.62
CA PRO A 3 -28.05 -1.13 -13.55
C PRO A 3 -27.03 -0.56 -12.56
N PRO A 4 -26.28 -1.42 -11.83
CA PRO A 4 -25.23 -0.93 -10.94
C PRO A 4 -24.24 -0.07 -11.74
N PRO A 5 -23.74 1.04 -11.17
CA PRO A 5 -22.79 1.90 -11.86
C PRO A 5 -21.59 1.09 -12.31
N ALA A 6 -21.09 1.39 -13.52
CA ALA A 6 -19.92 0.73 -14.06
C ALA A 6 -18.74 0.86 -13.08
N PRO A 7 -17.99 -0.23 -12.84
CA PRO A 7 -16.88 -0.21 -11.90
C PRO A 7 -15.82 0.79 -12.38
N ARG A 8 -15.39 1.65 -11.46
CA ARG A 8 -14.34 2.65 -11.68
C ARG A 8 -13.04 2.20 -11.04
N LYS A 9 -11.91 2.62 -11.59
CA LYS A 9 -10.57 2.17 -11.15
C LYS A 9 -9.68 3.33 -10.74
N ALA A 10 -8.84 3.09 -9.74
CA ALA A 10 -7.81 4.02 -9.30
C ALA A 10 -6.53 3.28 -8.96
N ASP A 11 -5.40 3.91 -9.23
CA ASP A 11 -4.14 3.55 -8.60
C ASP A 11 -4.09 4.25 -7.24
N LEU A 12 -4.05 3.48 -6.14
CA LEU A 12 -4.16 4.02 -4.78
C LEU A 12 -2.81 4.31 -4.12
N HIS A 13 -1.71 4.15 -4.85
CA HIS A 13 -0.37 4.31 -4.29
C HIS A 13 0.59 4.88 -5.35
N VAL A 14 0.73 6.20 -5.39
CA VAL A 14 1.53 6.90 -6.41
C VAL A 14 2.24 8.12 -5.83
N HIS A 15 3.50 8.29 -6.21
CA HIS A 15 4.40 9.32 -5.70
C HIS A 15 4.78 10.37 -6.75
N SER A 16 4.74 11.63 -6.32
CA SER A 16 5.08 12.83 -7.06
C SER A 16 6.40 13.43 -6.57
N ALA A 17 6.85 14.50 -7.23
CA ALA A 17 8.07 15.23 -6.89
C ALA A 17 8.03 15.94 -5.52
N PHE A 18 6.92 15.87 -4.79
CA PHE A 18 6.77 16.37 -3.42
C PHE A 18 7.08 15.32 -2.35
N SER A 19 7.07 14.04 -2.73
CA SER A 19 7.54 12.98 -1.85
C SER A 19 9.03 13.15 -1.53
N ARG A 20 9.43 12.69 -0.34
CA ARG A 20 10.77 12.92 0.21
C ARG A 20 11.46 11.61 0.53
N PHE A 21 12.67 11.48 -0.02
CA PHE A 21 13.55 10.38 0.32
C PHE A 21 14.28 10.66 1.64
N ARG A 22 14.04 9.83 2.66
CA ARG A 22 14.70 9.94 3.97
C ARG A 22 16.14 9.45 4.00
N HIS A 23 16.50 8.56 3.08
CA HIS A 23 17.85 8.05 2.99
C HIS A 23 18.67 8.97 2.09
N LEU A 24 19.98 9.09 2.34
CA LEU A 24 20.86 9.95 1.53
C LEU A 24 20.44 11.44 1.48
N GLU A 25 19.93 12.00 2.58
CA GLU A 25 19.56 13.43 2.67
C GLU A 25 20.69 14.38 2.25
N ILE A 26 21.96 13.96 2.41
CA ILE A 26 23.13 14.71 1.96
C ILE A 26 23.15 14.95 0.44
N LEU A 27 22.48 14.10 -0.35
CA LEU A 27 22.30 14.31 -1.79
C LEU A 27 21.18 15.33 -2.07
N ARG A 28 20.29 15.57 -1.10
CA ARG A 28 19.02 16.30 -1.31
C ARG A 28 18.22 15.73 -2.48
N ALA A 29 18.36 14.43 -2.70
CA ALA A 29 17.61 13.70 -3.72
C ALA A 29 16.17 13.53 -3.26
N ARG A 30 15.26 13.53 -4.23
CA ARG A 30 13.88 13.09 -4.06
C ARG A 30 13.76 11.62 -4.44
N ASP A 31 12.76 10.96 -3.89
CA ASP A 31 12.38 9.58 -4.21
C ASP A 31 11.63 9.51 -5.55
N SER A 32 10.89 10.57 -5.89
CA SER A 32 10.22 10.78 -7.18
C SER A 32 10.54 12.17 -7.73
N TYR A 33 10.51 12.30 -9.05
CA TYR A 33 10.69 13.57 -9.78
C TYR A 33 9.52 13.82 -10.73
N ASN A 34 8.41 13.11 -10.56
CA ASN A 34 7.23 13.28 -11.41
C ASN A 34 6.49 14.57 -11.03
N ASP A 35 6.25 15.45 -11.98
CA ASP A 35 5.30 16.55 -11.77
C ASP A 35 3.90 15.98 -11.46
N PRO A 36 3.16 16.48 -10.44
CA PRO A 36 1.82 15.99 -10.12
C PRO A 36 0.83 15.97 -11.30
N LEU A 37 0.93 16.92 -12.25
CA LEU A 37 0.09 16.91 -13.45
C LEU A 37 0.47 15.75 -14.38
N ARG A 38 1.77 15.44 -14.50
CA ARG A 38 2.22 14.25 -15.27
C ARG A 38 1.79 12.95 -14.62
N VAL A 39 1.76 12.89 -13.29
CA VAL A 39 1.19 11.75 -12.55
C VAL A 39 -0.30 11.59 -12.91
N TYR A 40 -1.07 12.67 -12.84
CA TYR A 40 -2.47 12.67 -13.23
C TYR A 40 -2.68 12.21 -14.68
N GLU A 41 -1.98 12.83 -15.64
CA GLU A 41 -2.04 12.47 -17.06
C GLU A 41 -1.76 10.99 -17.26
N ARG A 42 -0.72 10.47 -16.61
CA ARG A 42 -0.32 9.08 -16.73
C ARG A 42 -1.37 8.12 -16.14
N CYS A 43 -1.95 8.44 -14.98
CA CYS A 43 -3.06 7.68 -14.42
C CYS A 43 -4.25 7.65 -15.40
N ARG A 44 -4.58 8.76 -16.05
CA ARG A 44 -5.63 8.82 -17.07
C ARG A 44 -5.31 7.96 -18.30
N GLU A 45 -4.06 7.98 -18.77
CA GLU A 45 -3.60 7.17 -19.92
C GLU A 45 -3.74 5.66 -19.68
N VAL A 46 -3.46 5.18 -18.46
CA VAL A 46 -3.66 3.77 -18.08
C VAL A 46 -5.12 3.46 -17.69
N GLY A 47 -5.99 4.47 -17.84
CA GLY A 47 -7.43 4.40 -17.76
C GLY A 47 -8.01 4.65 -16.38
N CYS A 48 -7.23 5.07 -15.38
CA CYS A 48 -7.76 5.37 -14.05
C CYS A 48 -8.88 6.42 -14.13
N ASP A 49 -10.01 6.14 -13.48
CA ASP A 49 -11.13 7.04 -13.33
C ASP A 49 -10.88 8.09 -12.25
N TYR A 50 -10.18 7.69 -11.19
CA TYR A 50 -9.69 8.59 -10.14
C TYR A 50 -8.18 8.47 -9.98
N VAL A 51 -7.56 9.56 -9.53
CA VAL A 51 -6.11 9.64 -9.32
C VAL A 51 -5.86 9.90 -7.84
N ALA A 52 -5.30 8.93 -7.12
CA ALA A 52 -4.74 9.18 -5.80
C ALA A 52 -3.28 9.61 -5.95
N ILE A 53 -2.90 10.69 -5.26
CA ILE A 53 -1.52 11.07 -5.04
C ILE A 53 -1.28 10.89 -3.54
N THR A 54 -0.29 10.07 -3.19
CA THR A 54 -0.03 9.61 -1.81
C THR A 54 1.44 9.80 -1.47
N ASP A 55 1.91 11.04 -1.57
CA ASP A 55 3.31 11.38 -1.27
C ASP A 55 3.67 11.04 0.19
N HIS A 56 4.95 10.72 0.45
CA HIS A 56 5.40 10.40 1.80
C HIS A 56 5.26 11.58 2.77
N ASP A 57 4.46 11.39 3.83
CA ASP A 57 4.26 12.32 4.94
C ASP A 57 3.89 13.76 4.51
N THR A 58 3.23 13.92 3.36
CA THR A 58 2.74 15.21 2.85
C THR A 58 1.59 15.03 1.88
N ILE A 59 0.74 16.05 1.76
CA ILE A 59 -0.30 16.17 0.74
C ILE A 59 0.01 17.23 -0.32
N ASP A 60 1.20 17.84 -0.25
CA ASP A 60 1.58 19.01 -1.06
C ASP A 60 1.47 18.74 -2.57
N GLY A 61 1.82 17.53 -3.04
CA GLY A 61 1.74 17.21 -4.46
C GLY A 61 0.31 17.19 -5.00
N ALA A 62 -0.64 16.70 -4.20
CA ALA A 62 -2.05 16.74 -4.55
C ALA A 62 -2.61 18.17 -4.50
N LEU A 63 -2.24 18.96 -3.48
CA LEU A 63 -2.66 20.35 -3.35
C LEU A 63 -2.07 21.25 -4.45
N ASP A 64 -0.81 21.04 -4.84
CA ASP A 64 -0.17 21.73 -5.96
C ASP A 64 -0.92 21.46 -7.28
N LEU A 65 -1.27 20.19 -7.55
CA LEU A 65 -2.08 19.83 -8.71
C LEU A 65 -3.42 20.57 -8.71
N LEU A 66 -4.15 20.51 -7.59
CA LEU A 66 -5.48 21.13 -7.48
C LEU A 66 -5.44 22.65 -7.50
N THR A 67 -4.35 23.26 -7.02
CA THR A 67 -4.13 24.71 -7.13
C THR A 67 -3.93 25.10 -8.60
N ARG A 68 -3.14 24.33 -9.36
CA ARG A 68 -2.92 24.58 -10.80
C ARG A 68 -4.12 24.22 -11.66
N ARG A 69 -4.91 23.23 -11.25
CA ARG A 69 -6.04 22.67 -11.99
C ARG A 69 -7.23 22.37 -11.08
N PRO A 70 -7.95 23.40 -10.59
CA PRO A 70 -9.09 23.22 -9.68
C PRO A 70 -10.23 22.39 -10.29
N ASP A 71 -10.33 22.38 -11.62
CA ASP A 71 -11.31 21.58 -12.36
C ASP A 71 -11.13 20.06 -12.19
N LEU A 72 -9.97 19.61 -11.70
CA LEU A 72 -9.67 18.21 -11.45
C LEU A 72 -10.11 17.71 -10.07
N GLU A 73 -10.61 18.58 -9.18
CA GLU A 73 -11.05 18.20 -7.83
C GLU A 73 -11.97 16.97 -7.83
N PRO A 74 -12.98 16.83 -8.71
CA PRO A 74 -13.85 15.67 -8.70
C PRO A 74 -13.16 14.34 -9.05
N LEU A 75 -11.95 14.39 -9.60
CA LEU A 75 -11.20 13.23 -10.11
C LEU A 75 -9.96 12.90 -9.27
N VAL A 76 -9.46 13.83 -8.46
CA VAL A 76 -8.27 13.66 -7.64
C VAL A 76 -8.65 13.31 -6.20
N ILE A 77 -8.02 12.26 -5.69
CA ILE A 77 -8.08 11.84 -4.30
C ILE A 77 -6.81 12.36 -3.64
N VAL A 78 -6.96 13.35 -2.75
CA VAL A 78 -5.86 13.82 -1.90
C VAL A 78 -5.58 12.72 -0.87
N GLY A 79 -4.39 12.14 -0.92
CA GLY A 79 -3.96 11.11 0.01
C GLY A 79 -2.53 11.35 0.50
N GLU A 80 -2.11 10.52 1.45
CA GLU A 80 -0.82 10.62 2.11
C GLU A 80 -0.31 9.22 2.44
N GLU A 81 0.95 8.90 2.12
CA GLU A 81 1.62 7.71 2.63
C GLU A 81 2.33 8.06 3.93
N VAL A 82 1.69 7.74 5.05
CA VAL A 82 2.17 8.08 6.38
C VAL A 82 3.14 7.01 6.85
N GLU A 83 4.38 7.41 7.15
CA GLU A 83 5.29 6.53 7.87
C GLU A 83 5.02 6.61 9.37
N THR A 84 4.75 5.45 9.95
CA THR A 84 4.56 5.24 11.38
C THR A 84 5.40 4.06 11.86
N ARG A 85 5.28 3.68 13.13
CA ARG A 85 6.05 2.58 13.72
C ARG A 85 5.27 1.86 14.81
N PHE A 86 5.63 0.60 15.01
CA PHE A 86 5.30 -0.14 16.22
C PHE A 86 6.24 0.32 17.35
N PRO A 87 5.74 1.01 18.39
CA PRO A 87 6.58 1.58 19.44
C PRO A 87 7.42 0.54 20.19
N GLU A 88 6.96 -0.71 20.34
CA GLU A 88 7.68 -1.75 21.08
C GLU A 88 8.91 -2.26 20.33
N THR A 89 8.87 -2.26 19.00
CA THR A 89 9.95 -2.85 18.17
C THR A 89 10.73 -1.81 17.38
N GLY A 90 10.21 -0.59 17.28
CA GLY A 90 10.72 0.43 16.35
C GLY A 90 10.55 0.07 14.88
N GLN A 91 9.82 -1.01 14.55
CA GLN A 91 9.57 -1.37 13.16
C GLN A 91 8.68 -0.31 12.52
N TRP A 92 9.22 0.39 11.53
CA TRP A 92 8.44 1.33 10.72
C TRP A 92 7.50 0.58 9.78
N VAL A 93 6.37 1.18 9.46
CA VAL A 93 5.44 0.73 8.43
C VAL A 93 4.84 1.95 7.74
N HIS A 94 4.33 1.75 6.53
CA HIS A 94 3.65 2.80 5.78
C HIS A 94 2.14 2.56 5.76
N VAL A 95 1.37 3.63 5.93
CA VAL A 95 -0.09 3.61 5.96
C VAL A 95 -0.59 4.67 4.99
N ASN A 96 -1.18 4.24 3.88
CA ASN A 96 -1.87 5.17 2.99
C ASN A 96 -3.21 5.58 3.59
N VAL A 97 -3.53 6.85 3.47
CA VAL A 97 -4.80 7.45 3.89
C VAL A 97 -5.39 8.23 2.73
N LEU A 98 -6.70 8.09 2.48
CA LEU A 98 -7.41 8.76 1.39
C LEU A 98 -8.37 9.84 1.92
N GLY A 99 -8.56 10.90 1.14
CA GLY A 99 -9.48 12.00 1.47
C GLY A 99 -8.93 12.94 2.54
N VAL A 100 -7.63 13.19 2.50
CA VAL A 100 -6.92 14.01 3.50
C VAL A 100 -7.13 15.49 3.21
N THR A 101 -7.44 16.27 4.24
CA THR A 101 -7.44 17.74 4.22
C THR A 101 -6.23 18.26 5.00
N GLU A 102 -5.89 19.54 4.87
CA GLU A 102 -4.77 20.15 5.61
C GLU A 102 -4.92 19.99 7.14
N ALA A 103 -6.15 20.13 7.66
CA ALA A 103 -6.39 19.92 9.09
C ALA A 103 -6.17 18.45 9.52
N ILE A 104 -6.57 17.51 8.67
CA ILE A 104 -6.34 16.08 8.92
C ILE A 104 -4.85 15.75 8.82
N HIS A 105 -4.13 16.32 7.85
CA HIS A 105 -2.68 16.16 7.72
C HIS A 105 -1.95 16.61 8.99
N GLU A 106 -2.31 17.76 9.56
CA GLU A 106 -1.73 18.23 10.82
C GLU A 106 -2.03 17.31 12.02
N ASP A 107 -3.23 16.74 12.09
CA ASP A 107 -3.56 15.73 13.10
C ASP A 107 -2.76 14.43 12.89
N ILE A 108 -2.63 13.95 11.64
CA ILE A 108 -1.82 12.78 11.28
C ILE A 108 -0.38 13.00 11.72
N ARG A 109 0.21 14.18 11.45
CA ARG A 109 1.57 14.53 11.88
C ARG A 109 1.78 14.43 13.38
N ARG A 110 0.75 14.67 14.19
CA ARG A 110 0.82 14.53 15.66
C ARG A 110 0.70 13.08 16.12
N ALA A 111 -0.06 12.25 15.39
CA ALA A 111 -0.36 10.87 15.78
C ALA A 111 0.61 9.83 15.21
N ARG A 112 1.32 10.15 14.12
CA ARG A 112 2.11 9.21 13.32
C ARG A 112 3.29 8.56 14.02
N ASP A 113 3.73 9.04 15.17
CA ASP A 113 4.86 8.44 15.89
C ASP A 113 4.59 7.02 16.42
N SER A 114 3.32 6.62 16.51
CA SER A 114 2.88 5.30 16.95
C SER A 114 1.71 4.84 16.10
N VAL A 115 1.78 3.61 15.60
CA VAL A 115 0.68 3.00 14.84
C VAL A 115 -0.59 2.87 15.70
N TYR A 116 -0.44 2.73 17.02
CA TYR A 116 -1.56 2.64 17.96
C TYR A 116 -2.22 3.99 18.27
N ASP A 117 -1.59 5.11 17.91
CA ASP A 117 -2.21 6.44 17.99
C ASP A 117 -2.81 6.81 16.63
N LEU A 118 -2.05 6.57 15.55
CA LEU A 118 -2.45 6.88 14.18
C LEU A 118 -3.71 6.11 13.77
N VAL A 119 -3.72 4.78 13.89
CA VAL A 119 -4.83 3.96 13.37
C VAL A 119 -6.16 4.26 14.07
N PRO A 120 -6.24 4.38 15.42
CA PRO A 120 -7.49 4.79 16.07
C PRO A 120 -7.94 6.19 15.67
N TYR A 121 -7.03 7.14 15.50
CA TYR A 121 -7.39 8.47 15.00
C TYR A 121 -8.03 8.39 13.60
N LEU A 122 -7.38 7.71 12.65
CA LEU A 122 -7.87 7.55 11.29
C LEU A 122 -9.25 6.86 11.26
N ARG A 123 -9.41 5.81 12.07
CA ARG A 123 -10.67 5.09 12.24
C ARG A 123 -11.76 5.97 12.85
N GLY A 124 -11.44 6.76 13.88
CA GLY A 124 -12.38 7.68 14.53
C GLY A 124 -12.87 8.79 13.60
N ARG A 125 -12.06 9.19 12.61
CA ARG A 125 -12.44 10.13 11.54
C ARG A 125 -13.17 9.47 10.36
N GLY A 126 -13.31 8.14 10.35
CA GLY A 126 -13.93 7.41 9.25
C GLY A 126 -13.14 7.44 7.94
N LEU A 127 -11.82 7.66 8.01
CA LEU A 127 -10.96 7.74 6.83
C LEU A 127 -10.63 6.34 6.29
N VAL A 128 -10.62 6.19 4.97
CA VAL A 128 -10.10 4.99 4.33
C VAL A 128 -8.59 4.99 4.47
N HIS A 129 -8.07 3.98 5.16
CA HIS A 129 -6.63 3.81 5.37
C HIS A 129 -6.26 2.33 5.28
N PHE A 130 -5.05 2.06 4.80
CA PHE A 130 -4.58 0.70 4.61
C PHE A 130 -3.09 0.57 4.87
N LEU A 131 -2.68 -0.60 5.36
CA LEU A 131 -1.27 -0.94 5.53
C LEU A 131 -0.65 -1.18 4.15
N CYS A 132 0.33 -0.34 3.78
CA CYS A 132 1.11 -0.50 2.57
C CYS A 132 2.16 -1.61 2.77
N HIS A 133 2.39 -2.38 1.71
CA HIS A 133 3.48 -3.34 1.57
C HIS A 133 4.01 -3.97 2.89
N PRO A 134 3.17 -4.76 3.62
CA PRO A 134 3.34 -5.06 5.06
C PRO A 134 4.67 -5.66 5.52
N PHE A 135 5.42 -6.26 4.60
CA PHE A 135 6.64 -7.01 4.88
C PHE A 135 7.92 -6.35 4.35
N GLN A 136 7.82 -5.17 3.72
CA GLN A 136 8.98 -4.46 3.16
C GLN A 136 9.98 -4.05 4.27
N SER A 137 9.47 -3.59 5.41
CA SER A 137 10.25 -3.15 6.58
C SER A 137 10.36 -4.20 7.69
N TYR A 138 9.59 -5.29 7.61
CA TYR A 138 9.56 -6.34 8.61
C TYR A 138 10.89 -7.10 8.64
N ARG A 139 11.49 -7.24 9.82
CA ARG A 139 12.80 -7.90 10.05
C ARG A 139 12.73 -8.94 11.17
N MET A 140 11.60 -9.64 11.31
CA MET A 140 11.38 -10.70 12.31
C MET A 140 11.56 -10.24 13.77
N GLN A 141 11.32 -8.95 14.05
CA GLN A 141 11.35 -8.41 15.41
C GLN A 141 10.23 -9.00 16.29
N LYS A 142 9.10 -9.37 15.67
CA LYS A 142 8.04 -10.19 16.26
C LYS A 142 7.98 -11.53 15.52
N ARG A 143 7.30 -12.53 16.08
CA ARG A 143 6.99 -13.77 15.35
C ARG A 143 6.02 -13.45 14.21
N PRO A 144 6.16 -14.03 13.01
CA PRO A 144 5.31 -13.73 11.86
C PRO A 144 3.80 -13.82 12.13
N ALA A 145 3.35 -14.87 12.82
CA ALA A 145 1.93 -15.04 13.12
C ALA A 145 1.39 -13.92 14.02
N LEU A 146 2.13 -13.57 15.09
CA LEU A 146 1.74 -12.49 16.01
C LEU A 146 1.72 -11.13 15.31
N PHE A 147 2.72 -10.85 14.47
CA PHE A 147 2.73 -9.62 13.67
C PHE A 147 1.50 -9.55 12.75
N VAL A 148 1.12 -10.67 12.12
CA VAL A 148 -0.07 -10.72 11.25
C VAL A 148 -1.36 -10.56 12.05
N GLU A 149 -1.48 -11.16 13.23
CA GLU A 149 -2.64 -10.98 14.12
C GLU A 149 -2.81 -9.51 14.52
N GLU A 150 -1.71 -8.85 14.88
CA GLU A 150 -1.69 -7.41 15.21
C GLU A 150 -2.04 -6.53 14.00
N VAL A 151 -1.53 -6.85 12.81
CA VAL A 151 -1.94 -6.18 11.56
C VAL A 151 -3.44 -6.36 11.31
N ILE A 152 -3.99 -7.56 11.52
CA ILE A 152 -5.43 -7.82 11.36
C ILE A 152 -6.24 -7.02 12.37
N GLU A 153 -5.77 -6.83 13.60
CA GLU A 153 -6.45 -6.02 14.61
C GLU A 153 -6.48 -4.54 14.23
N LEU A 154 -5.35 -4.02 13.74
CA LEU A 154 -5.19 -2.60 13.40
C LEU A 154 -5.89 -2.24 12.09
N PHE A 155 -5.75 -3.03 11.04
CA PHE A 155 -6.13 -2.62 9.69
C PHE A 155 -7.30 -3.45 9.16
N THR A 156 -8.33 -2.76 8.66
CA THR A 156 -9.39 -3.42 7.87
C THR A 156 -8.94 -3.68 6.44
N HIS A 157 -8.14 -2.77 5.89
CA HIS A 157 -7.65 -2.79 4.51
C HIS A 157 -6.13 -2.98 4.48
N VAL A 158 -5.65 -3.81 3.56
CA VAL A 158 -4.23 -4.11 3.38
C VAL A 158 -3.90 -4.06 1.89
N GLU A 159 -2.75 -3.49 1.55
CA GLU A 159 -2.23 -3.53 0.18
C GLU A 159 -1.83 -4.97 -0.20
N VAL A 160 -2.56 -5.57 -1.14
CA VAL A 160 -2.34 -6.94 -1.63
C VAL A 160 -1.80 -7.00 -3.05
N GLY A 161 -1.72 -5.84 -3.70
CA GLY A 161 -1.15 -5.65 -5.02
C GLY A 161 -0.33 -4.37 -5.03
N ASN A 162 0.98 -4.53 -4.85
CA ASN A 162 1.97 -3.46 -5.02
C ASN A 162 2.78 -3.72 -6.31
N GLY A 163 2.93 -2.70 -7.15
CA GLY A 163 3.54 -2.83 -8.48
C GLY A 163 5.05 -3.03 -8.49
N THR A 164 5.77 -2.46 -7.52
CA THR A 164 7.24 -2.38 -7.52
C THR A 164 7.92 -3.42 -6.62
N LEU A 165 7.13 -4.23 -5.90
CA LEU A 165 7.62 -5.19 -4.93
C LEU A 165 7.64 -6.64 -5.46
N PRO A 166 8.40 -7.55 -4.80
CA PRO A 166 8.47 -8.94 -5.23
C PRO A 166 7.10 -9.62 -5.21
N PRO A 167 6.77 -10.49 -6.18
CA PRO A 167 5.49 -11.21 -6.21
C PRO A 167 5.19 -12.01 -4.93
N GLU A 168 6.22 -12.56 -4.26
CA GLU A 168 6.04 -13.28 -3.00
C GLU A 168 5.53 -12.39 -1.86
N GLN A 169 5.83 -11.09 -1.88
CA GLN A 169 5.25 -10.14 -0.92
C GLN A 169 3.76 -9.99 -1.13
N ASN A 170 3.30 -9.79 -2.37
CA ASN A 170 1.87 -9.69 -2.68
C ASN A 170 1.13 -10.99 -2.31
N ARG A 171 1.76 -12.17 -2.54
CA ARG A 171 1.23 -13.47 -2.08
C ARG A 171 1.13 -13.57 -0.56
N ALA A 172 2.15 -13.09 0.17
CA ALA A 172 2.12 -13.07 1.63
C ALA A 172 1.07 -12.08 2.16
N ALA A 173 0.92 -10.90 1.56
CA ALA A 173 -0.11 -9.93 1.92
C ALA A 173 -1.50 -10.53 1.73
N ARG A 174 -1.78 -11.19 0.60
CA ARG A 174 -3.03 -11.97 0.39
C ARG A 174 -3.26 -13.03 1.47
N SER A 175 -2.21 -13.63 2.00
CA SER A 175 -2.32 -14.63 3.07
C SER A 175 -2.81 -14.03 4.40
N ILE A 176 -2.60 -12.73 4.66
CA ILE A 176 -3.21 -12.01 5.79
C ILE A 176 -4.73 -12.07 5.67
N LEU A 177 -5.29 -11.79 4.49
CA LEU A 177 -6.73 -11.77 4.24
C LEU A 177 -7.33 -13.18 4.38
N HIS A 178 -6.65 -14.20 3.87
CA HIS A 178 -7.06 -15.59 4.05
C HIS A 178 -7.02 -16.02 5.52
N HIS A 179 -6.01 -15.57 6.28
CA HIS A 179 -5.93 -15.86 7.70
C HIS A 179 -7.04 -15.15 8.49
N ALA A 180 -7.27 -13.86 8.26
CA ALA A 180 -8.37 -13.12 8.86
C ALA A 180 -9.74 -13.76 8.60
N ARG A 181 -10.00 -14.21 7.36
CA ARG A 181 -11.26 -14.88 7.01
C ARG A 181 -11.49 -16.15 7.83
N ARG A 182 -10.45 -16.92 8.13
CA ARG A 182 -10.56 -18.11 9.01
C ARG A 182 -10.87 -17.77 10.45
N LEU A 183 -10.45 -16.59 10.90
CA LEU A 183 -10.81 -16.03 12.20
C LEU A 183 -12.20 -15.38 12.20
N GLY A 184 -12.97 -15.48 11.11
CA GLY A 184 -14.28 -14.84 10.99
C GLY A 184 -14.24 -13.32 10.77
N LEU A 185 -13.06 -12.76 10.48
CA LEU A 185 -12.86 -11.32 10.31
C LEU A 185 -12.89 -10.94 8.82
N LYS A 186 -13.70 -9.93 8.48
CA LYS A 186 -13.68 -9.31 7.14
C LYS A 186 -12.48 -8.36 7.06
N ARG A 187 -11.54 -8.69 6.17
CA ARG A 187 -10.43 -7.83 5.78
C ARG A 187 -10.44 -7.68 4.26
N VAL A 188 -9.97 -6.52 3.79
CA VAL A 188 -10.14 -6.08 2.40
C VAL A 188 -8.76 -5.88 1.76
N GLY A 189 -8.61 -6.37 0.54
CA GLY A 189 -7.42 -6.10 -0.26
C GLY A 189 -7.60 -4.85 -1.12
N VAL A 190 -6.62 -3.96 -1.11
CA VAL A 190 -6.47 -2.85 -2.06
C VAL A 190 -5.15 -2.96 -2.81
N GLY A 191 -4.95 -2.16 -3.86
CA GLY A 191 -3.71 -2.16 -4.62
C GLY A 191 -3.40 -0.84 -5.31
N GLY A 192 -2.11 -0.64 -5.55
CA GLY A 192 -1.53 0.50 -6.22
C GLY A 192 -0.13 0.18 -6.74
N SER A 193 0.43 1.07 -7.56
CA SER A 193 1.70 0.81 -8.21
C SER A 193 2.92 1.05 -7.33
N ASP A 194 2.80 1.91 -6.31
CA ASP A 194 3.91 2.45 -5.52
C ASP A 194 4.96 3.11 -6.45
N ALA A 195 4.43 3.84 -7.43
CA ALA A 195 5.20 4.35 -8.54
C ALA A 195 5.93 5.66 -8.18
N HIS A 196 7.26 5.58 -8.24
CA HIS A 196 8.18 6.72 -8.08
C HIS A 196 8.66 7.31 -9.42
N ARG A 197 8.25 6.72 -10.54
CA ARG A 197 8.32 7.32 -11.88
C ARG A 197 7.01 7.06 -12.62
N LEU A 198 6.82 7.68 -13.79
CA LEU A 198 5.58 7.54 -14.56
C LEU A 198 5.31 6.12 -15.09
N ARG A 199 6.35 5.33 -15.40
CA ARG A 199 6.17 4.06 -16.11
C ARG A 199 5.36 3.01 -15.32
N PRO A 200 5.61 2.78 -14.02
CA PRO A 200 4.91 1.76 -13.24
C PRO A 200 3.47 2.12 -12.87
N ILE A 201 3.06 3.40 -13.01
CA ILE A 201 1.69 3.83 -12.72
C ILE A 201 0.68 2.92 -13.43
N GLY A 202 -0.27 2.38 -12.68
CA GLY A 202 -1.26 1.42 -13.14
C GLY A 202 -0.83 -0.05 -13.16
N ALA A 203 0.36 -0.39 -12.63
CA ALA A 203 0.79 -1.78 -12.45
C ALA A 203 -0.22 -2.57 -11.60
N TYR A 204 -0.77 -1.94 -10.56
CA TYR A 204 -1.95 -2.41 -9.83
C TYR A 204 -2.99 -1.29 -9.71
N LEU A 205 -4.25 -1.70 -9.77
CA LEU A 205 -5.41 -0.83 -9.66
C LEU A 205 -6.42 -1.44 -8.69
N THR A 206 -7.06 -0.57 -7.91
CA THR A 206 -8.25 -0.89 -7.13
C THR A 206 -9.48 -0.53 -7.93
N VAL A 207 -10.44 -1.45 -8.01
CA VAL A 207 -11.67 -1.34 -8.79
C VAL A 207 -12.86 -1.44 -7.85
N ALA A 208 -13.76 -0.45 -7.90
CA ALA A 208 -14.95 -0.39 -7.05
C ALA A 208 -16.12 0.30 -7.77
N PRO A 209 -17.39 0.03 -7.41
CA PRO A 209 -18.52 0.80 -7.92
C PRO A 209 -18.52 2.23 -7.35
N GLY A 210 -19.22 3.14 -8.03
CA GLY A 210 -19.40 4.53 -7.57
C GLY A 210 -19.70 5.47 -8.73
N GLU A 211 -20.70 6.33 -8.58
CA GLU A 211 -21.09 7.32 -9.60
C GLU A 211 -20.21 8.58 -9.54
N ASP A 212 -19.55 8.81 -8.41
CA ASP A 212 -18.66 9.93 -8.12
C ASP A 212 -17.54 9.50 -7.14
N LYS A 213 -16.59 10.41 -6.90
CA LYS A 213 -15.41 10.14 -6.05
C LYS A 213 -15.81 9.72 -4.64
N ALA A 214 -16.82 10.37 -4.06
CA ALA A 214 -17.27 10.11 -2.71
C ALA A 214 -17.91 8.73 -2.55
N SER A 215 -18.85 8.38 -3.43
CA SER A 215 -19.49 7.05 -3.46
C SER A 215 -18.49 5.94 -3.76
N TRP A 216 -17.49 6.20 -4.61
CA TRP A 216 -16.42 5.24 -4.89
C TRP A 216 -15.53 4.99 -3.66
N ILE A 217 -15.08 6.04 -2.97
CA ILE A 217 -14.33 5.92 -1.71
C ILE A 217 -15.15 5.16 -0.66
N ALA A 218 -16.46 5.42 -0.57
CA ALA A 218 -17.36 4.71 0.34
C ALA A 218 -17.46 3.20 0.01
N SER A 219 -17.50 2.82 -1.28
CA SER A 219 -17.44 1.41 -1.68
C SER A 219 -16.11 0.75 -1.32
N VAL A 220 -14.98 1.44 -1.51
CA VAL A 220 -13.68 0.95 -1.02
C VAL A 220 -13.73 0.79 0.51
N ALA A 221 -14.24 1.76 1.25
CA ALA A 221 -14.37 1.70 2.72
C ALA A 221 -15.20 0.49 3.19
N ALA A 222 -16.31 0.19 2.51
CA ALA A 222 -17.17 -0.96 2.79
C ALA A 222 -16.53 -2.31 2.44
N GLY A 223 -15.45 -2.29 1.64
CA GLY A 223 -14.76 -3.47 1.14
C GLY A 223 -15.36 -4.04 -0.14
N ASP A 224 -16.16 -3.26 -0.86
CA ASP A 224 -16.78 -3.62 -2.13
C ASP A 224 -15.84 -3.27 -3.29
N CYS A 225 -14.62 -3.78 -3.22
CA CYS A 225 -13.57 -3.51 -4.19
C CYS A 225 -12.78 -4.77 -4.55
N LEU A 226 -12.15 -4.73 -5.72
CA LEU A 226 -11.27 -5.76 -6.25
C LEU A 226 -9.92 -5.14 -6.63
N VAL A 227 -8.88 -5.97 -6.62
CA VAL A 227 -7.54 -5.57 -7.03
C VAL A 227 -7.19 -6.29 -8.33
N THR A 228 -6.72 -5.54 -9.33
CA THR A 228 -6.29 -6.07 -10.62
C THR A 228 -4.94 -5.46 -11.00
N GLY A 229 -4.08 -6.24 -11.65
CA GLY A 229 -2.74 -5.80 -11.98
C GLY A 229 -1.70 -6.91 -11.98
N HIS A 230 -0.45 -6.50 -12.12
CA HIS A 230 0.73 -7.35 -12.11
C HIS A 230 1.95 -6.58 -11.60
N GLU A 231 2.90 -7.30 -11.00
CA GLU A 231 4.19 -6.73 -10.64
C GLU A 231 5.00 -6.38 -11.90
N ILE A 232 5.76 -5.29 -11.86
CA ILE A 232 6.63 -4.90 -12.98
C ILE A 232 7.86 -5.81 -13.11
N GLY A 233 8.20 -6.53 -12.04
CA GLY A 233 9.34 -7.44 -11.95
C GLY A 233 10.68 -6.74 -11.69
N PHE A 234 11.68 -7.53 -11.27
CA PHE A 234 12.97 -7.02 -10.80
C PHE A 234 13.72 -6.15 -11.82
N LEU A 235 13.78 -6.56 -13.10
CA LEU A 235 14.51 -5.79 -14.11
C LEU A 235 13.85 -4.44 -14.42
N ALA A 236 12.53 -4.38 -14.44
CA ALA A 236 11.82 -3.12 -14.62
C ALA A 236 12.01 -2.22 -13.39
N MET A 237 11.85 -2.76 -12.18
CA MET A 237 12.10 -2.07 -10.90
C MET A 237 13.53 -1.50 -10.84
N LEU A 238 14.54 -2.26 -11.28
CA LEU A 238 15.90 -1.76 -11.40
C LEU A 238 16.02 -0.59 -12.38
N GLY A 239 15.32 -0.68 -13.52
CA GLY A 239 15.17 0.43 -14.46
C GLY A 239 14.51 1.66 -13.85
N GLU A 240 13.61 1.49 -12.88
CA GLU A 240 13.03 2.58 -12.09
C GLU A 240 14.08 3.25 -11.21
N VAL A 241 14.85 2.47 -10.46
CA VAL A 241 15.94 2.95 -9.59
C VAL A 241 16.96 3.77 -10.38
N TYR A 242 17.52 3.22 -11.47
CA TYR A 242 18.48 3.95 -12.30
C TYR A 242 17.84 5.15 -13.01
N GLY A 243 16.54 5.07 -13.30
CA GLY A 243 15.75 6.18 -13.79
C GLY A 243 15.68 7.36 -12.82
N ILE A 244 15.46 7.07 -11.53
CA ILE A 244 15.45 8.06 -10.46
C ILE A 244 16.83 8.68 -10.30
N VAL A 245 17.90 7.88 -10.33
CA VAL A 245 19.29 8.39 -10.34
C VAL A 245 19.52 9.34 -11.53
N GLY A 246 19.07 8.96 -12.73
CA GLY A 246 19.16 9.84 -13.90
C GLY A 246 18.32 11.12 -13.78
N ASN A 247 17.12 11.04 -13.21
CA ASN A 247 16.28 12.20 -12.91
C ASN A 247 16.97 13.14 -11.91
N TYR A 248 17.62 12.61 -10.88
CA TYR A 248 18.39 13.38 -9.90
C TYR A 248 19.49 14.21 -10.57
N TYR A 249 20.35 13.60 -11.38
CA TYR A 249 21.42 14.35 -12.06
C TYR A 249 20.88 15.35 -13.10
N ARG A 250 19.78 15.03 -13.79
CA ARG A 250 19.10 15.99 -14.67
C ARG A 250 18.54 17.17 -13.89
N HIS A 251 17.92 16.93 -12.74
CA HIS A 251 17.41 17.98 -11.86
C HIS A 251 18.55 18.84 -11.33
N LEU A 252 19.68 18.23 -10.93
CA LEU A 252 20.87 18.92 -10.46
C LEU A 252 21.50 19.85 -11.53
N ALA A 253 21.27 19.60 -12.82
CA ALA A 253 21.71 20.50 -13.88
C ALA A 253 20.88 21.80 -13.96
N SER A 254 19.64 21.80 -13.44
CA SER A 254 18.75 22.96 -13.45
C SER A 254 19.08 23.99 -12.36
N PRO A 255 18.63 25.26 -12.47
CA PRO A 255 18.74 26.23 -11.39
C PRO A 255 17.96 25.82 -10.14
N GLU A 256 16.80 25.17 -10.30
CA GLU A 256 15.96 24.71 -9.19
C GLU A 256 16.64 23.61 -8.38
N GLY A 257 17.18 22.57 -9.04
CA GLY A 257 17.87 21.48 -8.35
C GLY A 257 19.18 21.89 -7.69
N ARG A 258 19.75 23.04 -8.07
CA ARG A 258 20.90 23.65 -7.40
C ARG A 258 20.50 24.57 -6.23
N ARG A 259 19.22 24.88 -6.08
CA ARG A 259 18.75 25.81 -5.04
C ARG A 259 19.02 25.21 -3.65
N GLY A 260 19.83 25.92 -2.87
CA GLY A 260 20.20 25.51 -1.51
C GLY A 260 21.25 24.41 -1.42
N MET A 261 21.82 23.96 -2.55
CA MET A 261 22.96 23.02 -2.55
C MET A 261 24.21 23.72 -1.97
N ARG A 262 24.93 23.01 -1.09
CA ARG A 262 26.23 23.40 -0.54
C ARG A 262 27.34 22.54 -1.16
N SER A 263 28.60 22.94 -0.97
CA SER A 263 29.75 22.19 -1.49
C SER A 263 29.76 20.71 -1.09
N ALA A 264 29.35 20.40 0.14
CA ALA A 264 29.23 19.02 0.61
C ALA A 264 28.20 18.20 -0.19
N ASN A 265 27.09 18.80 -0.59
CA ASN A 265 26.06 18.11 -1.40
C ASN A 265 26.60 17.79 -2.80
N TYR A 266 27.35 18.72 -3.41
CA TYR A 266 27.99 18.48 -4.70
C TYR A 266 29.08 17.40 -4.62
N LEU A 267 29.87 17.39 -3.55
CA LEU A 267 30.88 16.36 -3.32
C LEU A 267 30.24 14.97 -3.13
N ALA A 268 29.14 14.91 -2.37
CA ALA A 268 28.36 13.68 -2.21
C ALA A 268 27.75 13.22 -3.54
N ALA A 269 27.21 14.13 -4.34
CA ALA A 269 26.69 13.82 -5.68
C ALA A 269 27.80 13.28 -6.60
N ALA A 270 28.96 13.94 -6.63
CA ALA A 270 30.10 13.49 -7.44
C ALA A 270 30.60 12.10 -7.00
N GLY A 271 30.64 11.83 -5.69
CA GLY A 271 31.00 10.52 -5.14
C GLY A 271 29.95 9.43 -5.35
N PHE A 272 28.67 9.79 -5.42
CA PHE A 272 27.57 8.84 -5.63
C PHE A 272 27.54 8.30 -7.07
N MET A 273 27.95 9.10 -8.06
CA MET A 273 27.96 8.69 -9.48
C MET A 273 28.78 7.41 -9.73
N PRO A 274 30.08 7.32 -9.36
CA PRO A 274 30.86 6.11 -9.58
C PRO A 274 30.30 4.90 -8.82
N LEU A 275 29.68 5.08 -7.65
CA LEU A 275 28.98 3.99 -6.94
C LEU A 275 27.79 3.46 -7.75
N CYS A 276 27.03 4.34 -8.40
CA CYS A 276 25.93 3.95 -9.28
C CYS A 276 26.42 3.14 -10.49
N VAL A 277 27.49 3.60 -11.14
CA VAL A 277 28.11 2.92 -12.29
C VAL A 277 28.72 1.58 -11.89
N ALA A 278 29.33 1.50 -10.70
CA ALA A 278 29.87 0.26 -10.14
C ALA A 278 28.79 -0.75 -9.73
N GLY A 279 27.50 -0.41 -9.83
CA GLY A 279 26.39 -1.34 -9.56
C GLY A 279 25.96 -1.41 -8.09
N VAL A 280 26.31 -0.43 -7.25
CA VAL A 280 25.87 -0.42 -5.84
C VAL A 280 24.34 -0.37 -5.69
N PRO A 281 23.59 0.49 -6.41
CA PRO A 281 22.12 0.46 -6.36
C PRO A 281 21.53 -0.88 -6.80
N LEU A 282 22.12 -1.52 -7.83
CA LEU A 282 21.74 -2.87 -8.24
C LEU A 282 21.92 -3.88 -7.10
N LEU A 283 23.10 -3.92 -6.49
CA LEU A 283 23.41 -4.87 -5.41
C LEU A 283 22.49 -4.68 -4.21
N VAL A 284 22.31 -3.44 -3.76
CA VAL A 284 21.43 -3.11 -2.62
C VAL A 284 19.99 -3.54 -2.92
N ASN A 285 19.46 -3.21 -4.10
CA ASN A 285 18.10 -3.59 -4.48
C ASN A 285 17.94 -5.10 -4.67
N LEU A 286 18.96 -5.81 -5.18
CA LEU A 286 18.95 -7.26 -5.27
C LEU A 286 18.87 -7.90 -3.88
N VAL A 287 19.70 -7.45 -2.94
CA VAL A 287 19.69 -7.94 -1.55
C VAL A 287 18.33 -7.67 -0.91
N ASN A 288 17.79 -6.45 -1.07
CA ASN A 288 16.46 -6.10 -0.54
C ASN A 288 15.34 -6.94 -1.18
N TYR A 289 15.40 -7.16 -2.49
CA TYR A 289 14.41 -7.96 -3.23
C TYR A 289 14.40 -9.41 -2.76
N LEU A 290 15.58 -10.04 -2.64
CA LEU A 290 15.73 -11.40 -2.14
C LEU A 290 15.35 -11.51 -0.65
N GLY A 291 15.78 -10.56 0.17
CA GLY A 291 15.44 -10.50 1.59
C GLY A 291 13.93 -10.40 1.81
N THR A 292 13.27 -9.46 1.13
CA THR A 292 11.81 -9.27 1.21
C THR A 292 11.07 -10.51 0.71
N SER A 293 11.54 -11.14 -0.36
CA SER A 293 10.97 -12.40 -0.88
C SER A 293 11.08 -13.55 0.14
N GLY A 294 12.27 -13.72 0.74
CA GLY A 294 12.52 -14.76 1.74
C GLY A 294 11.70 -14.57 3.02
N ILE A 295 11.63 -13.34 3.51
CA ILE A 295 10.81 -12.97 4.67
C ILE A 295 9.32 -13.22 4.38
N SER A 296 8.82 -12.78 3.23
CA SER A 296 7.42 -12.97 2.83
C SER A 296 7.06 -14.46 2.71
N LEU A 297 7.97 -15.27 2.15
CA LEU A 297 7.79 -16.73 2.10
C LEU A 297 7.75 -17.36 3.49
N ALA A 298 8.62 -16.92 4.40
CA ALA A 298 8.64 -17.39 5.79
C ALA A 298 7.34 -17.05 6.52
N VAL A 299 6.81 -15.83 6.34
CA VAL A 299 5.52 -15.42 6.88
C VAL A 299 4.39 -16.30 6.33
N ARG A 300 4.32 -16.48 5.01
CA ARG A 300 3.29 -17.33 4.37
C ARG A 300 3.30 -18.76 4.92
N ARG A 301 4.48 -19.38 5.00
CA ARG A 301 4.66 -20.72 5.61
C ARG A 301 4.32 -20.75 7.10
N SER A 302 4.54 -19.65 7.82
CA SER A 302 4.15 -19.54 9.23
C SER A 302 2.63 -19.53 9.37
N LEU A 303 1.93 -18.75 8.54
CA LEU A 303 0.46 -18.69 8.55
C LEU A 303 -0.15 -20.03 8.12
N GLU A 304 0.40 -20.68 7.10
CA GLU A 304 -0.03 -22.03 6.69
C GLU A 304 0.11 -23.05 7.83
N ARG A 305 1.22 -23.03 8.57
CA ARG A 305 1.45 -23.89 9.75
C ARG A 305 0.50 -23.58 10.89
N ALA A 306 0.34 -22.31 11.25
CA ALA A 306 -0.59 -21.89 12.29
C ALA A 306 -2.01 -22.39 12.01
N SER A 307 -2.40 -22.40 10.73
CA SER A 307 -3.73 -22.78 10.29
C SER A 307 -3.99 -24.28 10.27
N ARG A 308 -2.94 -25.12 10.20
CA ARG A 308 -3.08 -26.57 10.37
C ARG A 308 -3.32 -26.96 11.84
N ASN A 309 -2.94 -26.07 12.77
CA ASN A 309 -3.04 -26.30 14.20
C ASN A 309 -4.29 -25.68 14.83
N VAL A 310 -5.11 -24.95 14.05
CA VAL A 310 -6.46 -24.54 14.49
C VAL A 310 -7.41 -25.69 14.15
N PRO A 311 -7.96 -26.41 15.15
CA PRO A 311 -8.96 -27.42 14.88
C PRO A 311 -10.17 -26.78 14.20
N LEU A 312 -10.72 -27.44 13.19
CA LEU A 312 -12.01 -27.11 12.60
C LEU A 312 -13.15 -27.42 13.59
N ASN A 313 -13.24 -26.72 14.72
CA ASN A 313 -14.36 -26.83 15.65
C ASN A 313 -14.89 -25.41 15.95
N GLY A 314 -16.17 -25.06 15.78
CA GLY A 314 -17.33 -25.90 15.52
C GLY A 314 -18.42 -25.17 14.73
N PHE A 315 -18.78 -25.77 13.60
CA PHE A 315 -20.17 -25.88 13.18
C PHE A 315 -20.48 -27.37 13.13
N ALA A 316 -20.64 -27.98 14.30
CA ALA A 316 -21.48 -29.15 14.38
C ALA A 316 -22.90 -28.64 14.09
N LEU A 317 -23.37 -28.86 12.88
CA LEU A 317 -24.81 -28.93 12.66
C LEU A 317 -25.30 -30.04 13.59
N SER A 318 -26.01 -29.66 14.66
CA SER A 318 -26.80 -30.63 15.41
C SER A 318 -27.69 -31.35 14.39
N PRO A 319 -27.64 -32.69 14.31
CA PRO A 319 -28.67 -33.41 13.56
C PRO A 319 -30.02 -33.07 14.20
N PRO A 320 -31.10 -32.90 13.42
CA PRO A 320 -32.42 -32.69 14.00
C PRO A 320 -32.74 -33.89 14.89
N ASP A 321 -33.15 -33.57 16.12
CA ASP A 321 -33.54 -34.53 17.15
C ASP A 321 -34.53 -35.56 16.58
N SER A 322 -34.06 -36.79 16.40
CA SER A 322 -34.90 -37.95 16.17
C SER A 322 -35.04 -38.70 17.50
N GLU A 323 -35.95 -38.24 18.35
CA GLU A 323 -36.50 -39.09 19.41
C GLU A 323 -38.03 -38.99 19.44
N GLY A 324 -38.63 -40.05 18.93
CA GLY A 324 -40.01 -40.46 19.10
C GLY A 324 -40.05 -41.98 18.95
N ALA A 325 -39.71 -42.66 20.05
CA ALA A 325 -39.66 -44.11 20.27
C ALA A 325 -40.91 -44.84 19.72
N ALA A 326 -40.75 -45.89 18.91
CA ALA A 326 -40.59 -47.30 19.28
C ALA A 326 -41.90 -48.11 19.45
N ALA A 327 -41.96 -49.16 18.63
CA ALA A 327 -42.49 -50.51 18.87
C ALA A 327 -44.00 -50.74 19.07
N GLY A 328 -44.55 -51.61 18.23
CA GLY A 328 -45.47 -52.65 18.70
C GLY A 328 -46.57 -53.13 17.75
N SER A 329 -46.37 -54.34 17.23
CA SER A 329 -47.39 -55.33 16.83
C SER A 329 -48.21 -55.15 15.54
N THR A 330 -47.85 -55.94 14.53
CA THR A 330 -48.80 -56.69 13.68
C THR A 330 -49.61 -57.70 14.51
N PRO A 331 -50.84 -58.05 14.11
CA PRO A 331 -50.99 -59.33 13.40
C PRO A 331 -51.97 -59.33 12.22
N ALA A 332 -51.71 -60.26 11.30
CA ALA A 332 -52.64 -61.06 10.50
C ALA A 332 -53.64 -60.36 9.56
N SER A 333 -53.37 -60.44 8.25
CA SER A 333 -54.05 -61.31 7.28
C SER A 333 -53.46 -61.13 5.89
#